data_AF-B7KMG8-F1
#
_entry.id   AF-B7KMG8-F1
#
_cell.length_a   1.000
_cell.length_b   1.000
_cell.length_c   1.000
_cell.angle_alpha   90.00
_cell.angle_beta   90.00
_cell.angle_gamma   90.00
#
_symmetry.space_group_name_H-M   'P 1'
#
loop_
_entity.id
_entity.type
_entity.pdbx_description
1 polymer ?
#
loop_
_entity_poly.entity_id
_entity_poly.type
_entity_poly.pdbx_seq_one_letter_code
_entity_poly.pdbx_strand_id
1 'polypeptide(L)'
;MLRLKHFHTQLRRDLDLPETLNNTIAEYLFPETAFAIGDIEKNLTPQDLRPYGEFSLQFSNRHRMYFANQEVGELLYPTISDRIAYGSLPFTANQSFYEVQQARILIIDHTTGNNGNILPEEFAIGLVGDCWGKVSPDPFVTT
;
A
#
# COMPACT_ATOMS: atom_id res chain seq x y z
N MET A 1 -12.73 13.80 4.81
CA MET A 1 -12.45 12.95 5.99
C MET A 1 -12.90 11.54 5.66
N LEU A 2 -12.01 10.56 5.76
CA LEU A 2 -12.34 9.15 5.54
C LEU A 2 -12.98 8.55 6.80
N ARG A 3 -14.12 7.87 6.65
CA ARG A 3 -14.78 7.15 7.75
C ARG A 3 -14.48 5.66 7.64
N LEU A 4 -14.07 5.06 8.75
CA LEU A 4 -13.79 3.64 8.83
C LEU A 4 -14.89 2.96 9.63
N LYS A 5 -15.50 1.94 9.02
CA LYS A 5 -16.44 1.05 9.70
C LYS A 5 -15.66 -0.07 10.39
N HIS A 6 -15.99 -0.41 11.63
CA HIS A 6 -15.34 -1.53 12.32
C HIS A 6 -16.26 -2.75 12.37
N PHE A 7 -15.68 -3.94 12.26
CA PHE A 7 -16.40 -5.19 12.48
C PHE A 7 -15.49 -6.23 13.15
N HIS A 8 -16.09 -7.15 13.89
CA HIS A 8 -15.39 -8.28 14.48
C HIS A 8 -15.14 -9.33 13.39
N THR A 9 -13.88 -9.63 13.08
CA THR A 9 -13.52 -10.46 11.92
C THR A 9 -14.07 -11.88 12.02
N GLN A 10 -13.96 -12.51 13.19
CA GLN A 10 -14.47 -13.87 13.42
C GLN A 10 -15.99 -13.93 13.55
N LEU A 11 -16.58 -13.04 14.37
CA LEU A 11 -18.03 -13.04 14.62
C LEU A 11 -18.83 -12.40 13.48
N ARG A 12 -18.16 -11.74 12.53
CA ARG A 12 -18.76 -11.12 11.34
C ARG A 12 -19.86 -10.12 11.70
N ARG A 13 -19.62 -9.35 12.77
CA ARG A 13 -20.59 -8.42 13.36
C ARG A 13 -20.01 -7.01 13.38
N ASP A 14 -20.81 -6.04 12.98
CA ASP A 14 -20.49 -4.62 13.09
C ASP A 14 -20.19 -4.22 14.53
N LEU A 15 -19.17 -3.38 14.69
CA LEU A 15 -18.80 -2.75 15.94
C LEU A 15 -19.12 -1.26 15.83
N ASP A 16 -19.76 -0.72 16.85
CA ASP A 16 -20.05 0.72 16.96
C ASP A 16 -18.81 1.45 17.49
N LEU A 17 -17.76 1.46 16.66
CA LEU A 17 -16.48 2.10 16.93
C LEU A 17 -16.22 3.12 15.81
N PRO A 18 -16.60 4.39 16.00
CA PRO A 18 -16.37 5.40 14.99
C PRO A 18 -14.89 5.75 14.93
N GLU A 19 -14.25 5.48 13.79
CA GLU A 19 -12.91 5.96 13.48
C GLU A 19 -12.94 6.84 12.22
N THR A 20 -12.23 7.95 12.28
CA THR A 20 -12.07 8.86 11.15
C THR A 20 -10.60 9.12 10.90
N LEU A 21 -10.22 9.11 9.64
CA LEU A 21 -8.88 9.46 9.19
C LEU A 21 -8.95 10.73 8.35
N ASN A 22 -7.98 11.59 8.56
CA ASN A 22 -7.83 12.84 7.83
C ASN A 22 -6.43 12.90 7.22
N ASN A 23 -6.34 13.55 6.07
CA ASN A 23 -5.10 13.80 5.36
C ASN A 23 -4.38 12.51 4.97
N THR A 24 -5.12 11.51 4.49
CA THR A 24 -4.55 10.22 4.06
C THR A 24 -4.58 10.05 2.54
N ILE A 25 -3.72 9.18 2.03
CA ILE A 25 -3.70 8.84 0.60
C ILE A 25 -5.01 8.15 0.19
N ALA A 26 -5.56 7.29 1.05
CA ALA A 26 -6.83 6.61 0.80
C ALA A 26 -8.00 7.61 0.69
N GLU A 27 -8.05 8.63 1.56
CA GLU A 27 -9.04 9.70 1.46
C GLU A 27 -8.94 10.47 0.14
N TYR A 28 -7.72 10.80 -0.29
CA TYR A 28 -7.47 11.60 -1.48
C TYR A 28 -7.73 10.84 -2.78
N LEU A 29 -7.22 9.61 -2.91
CA LEU A 29 -7.34 8.82 -4.14
C LEU A 29 -8.68 8.12 -4.29
N PHE A 30 -9.36 7.81 -3.18
CA PHE A 30 -10.57 6.99 -3.18
C PHE A 30 -11.71 7.63 -2.38
N PRO A 31 -12.13 8.86 -2.73
CA PRO A 31 -13.10 9.64 -1.94
C PRO A 31 -14.48 8.97 -1.82
N GLU A 32 -14.87 8.18 -2.83
CA GLU A 32 -16.18 7.50 -2.88
C GLU A 32 -16.14 6.06 -2.35
N THR A 33 -14.97 5.61 -1.86
CA THR A 33 -14.82 4.22 -1.38
C THR A 33 -15.22 4.10 0.07
N ALA A 34 -16.08 3.12 0.34
CA ALA A 34 -16.37 2.71 1.69
C ALA A 34 -15.27 1.76 2.17
N PHE A 35 -14.70 2.05 3.34
CA PHE A 35 -13.70 1.21 3.99
C PHE A 35 -14.24 0.62 5.29
N ALA A 36 -13.85 -0.63 5.53
CA ALA A 36 -14.13 -1.34 6.78
C ALA A 36 -12.84 -1.96 7.34
N ILE A 37 -12.78 -2.12 8.65
CA ILE A 37 -11.63 -2.66 9.36
C ILE A 37 -12.07 -3.82 10.23
N GLY A 38 -11.38 -4.95 10.02
CA GLY A 38 -11.40 -6.09 10.92
C GLY A 38 -10.07 -6.19 11.67
N ASP A 39 -10.11 -6.76 12.87
CA ASP A 39 -8.90 -7.02 13.67
C ASP A 39 -8.38 -8.45 13.47
N ILE A 40 -7.06 -8.61 13.62
CA ILE A 40 -6.40 -9.91 13.63
C ILE A 40 -6.43 -10.52 15.04
N GLU A 41 -7.26 -11.53 15.21
CA GLU A 41 -7.36 -12.34 16.43
C GLU A 41 -6.49 -13.59 16.36
N LYS A 42 -6.07 -14.13 17.52
CA LYS A 42 -5.10 -15.24 17.62
C LYS A 42 -5.47 -16.51 16.82
N ASN A 43 -6.76 -16.75 16.60
CA ASN A 43 -7.27 -17.98 15.98
C ASN A 43 -7.90 -17.73 14.60
N LEU A 44 -7.49 -16.66 13.93
CA LEU A 44 -7.99 -16.36 12.59
C LEU A 44 -7.62 -17.46 11.59
N THR A 45 -8.61 -17.86 10.80
CA THR A 45 -8.44 -18.77 9.68
C THR A 45 -8.60 -18.01 8.36
N PRO A 46 -8.08 -18.53 7.24
CA PRO A 46 -8.33 -17.93 5.92
C PRO A 46 -9.82 -17.73 5.60
N GLN A 47 -10.70 -18.59 6.15
CA GLN A 47 -12.14 -18.49 5.94
C GLN A 47 -12.74 -17.21 6.54
N ASP A 48 -12.14 -16.67 7.58
CA ASP A 48 -12.59 -15.45 8.25
C ASP A 48 -12.22 -14.18 7.45
N LEU A 49 -11.26 -14.29 6.53
CA LEU A 49 -10.78 -13.20 5.67
C LEU A 49 -11.63 -13.00 4.40
N ARG A 50 -12.68 -13.81 4.23
CA ARG A 50 -13.61 -13.71 3.10
C ARG A 50 -14.36 -12.36 3.08
N PRO A 51 -14.89 -11.94 1.92
CA PRO A 51 -15.61 -10.68 1.79
C PRO A 51 -16.72 -10.51 2.83
N TYR A 52 -16.80 -9.34 3.46
CA TYR A 52 -17.79 -8.94 4.46
C TYR A 52 -18.83 -8.00 3.84
N GLY A 53 -20.05 -8.52 3.60
CA GLY A 53 -21.05 -7.76 2.84
C GLY A 53 -20.51 -7.44 1.44
N GLU A 54 -20.45 -6.16 1.11
CA GLU A 54 -19.85 -5.64 -0.13
C GLU A 54 -18.33 -5.43 -0.06
N PHE A 55 -17.71 -5.63 1.11
CA PHE A 55 -16.30 -5.30 1.33
C PHE A 55 -15.38 -6.52 1.14
N SER A 56 -14.35 -6.43 0.29
CA SER A 56 -13.30 -7.44 0.14
C SER A 56 -12.00 -6.98 0.80
N LEU A 57 -11.14 -7.92 1.23
CA LEU A 57 -9.87 -7.62 1.89
C LEU A 57 -8.88 -6.99 0.89
N GLN A 58 -8.36 -5.81 1.21
CA GLN A 58 -7.48 -5.06 0.33
C GLN A 58 -6.06 -4.93 0.86
N PHE A 59 -5.91 -4.67 2.16
CA PHE A 59 -4.61 -4.44 2.81
C PHE A 59 -4.57 -5.03 4.22
N SER A 60 -3.36 -5.23 4.74
CA SER A 60 -3.15 -5.56 6.13
C SER A 60 -2.04 -4.71 6.75
N ASN A 61 -2.16 -4.43 8.06
CA ASN A 61 -1.14 -3.75 8.84
C ASN A 61 -1.14 -4.29 10.27
N ARG A 62 -0.15 -5.11 10.62
CA ARG A 62 -0.03 -5.74 11.95
C ARG A 62 -1.32 -6.47 12.32
N HIS A 63 -2.14 -5.86 13.17
CA HIS A 63 -3.41 -6.42 13.64
C HIS A 63 -4.63 -5.87 12.91
N ARG A 64 -4.48 -4.96 11.94
CA ARG A 64 -5.61 -4.36 11.20
C ARG A 64 -5.70 -4.95 9.81
N MET A 65 -6.90 -5.31 9.40
CA MET A 65 -7.25 -5.78 8.07
C MET A 65 -8.19 -4.77 7.44
N TYR A 66 -7.76 -4.13 6.36
CA TYR A 66 -8.53 -3.10 5.67
C TYR A 66 -9.30 -3.74 4.51
N PHE A 67 -10.61 -3.63 4.57
CA PHE A 67 -11.53 -4.05 3.54
C PHE A 67 -12.11 -2.83 2.84
N ALA A 68 -12.46 -2.96 1.56
CA ALA A 68 -13.11 -1.91 0.80
C ALA A 68 -14.19 -2.49 -0.12
N ASN A 69 -15.15 -1.65 -0.51
CA ASN A 69 -16.19 -2.03 -1.49
C ASN A 69 -15.72 -1.94 -2.95
N GLN A 70 -14.43 -1.69 -3.18
CA GLN A 70 -13.77 -1.75 -4.48
C GLN A 70 -12.34 -2.30 -4.34
N GLU A 71 -11.76 -2.78 -5.44
CA GLU A 71 -10.42 -3.38 -5.50
C GLU A 71 -9.28 -2.32 -5.47
N VAL A 72 -9.27 -1.43 -4.48
CA VAL A 72 -8.24 -0.38 -4.30
C VAL A 72 -6.82 -0.93 -4.13
N GLY A 73 -6.69 -2.14 -3.59
CA GLY A 73 -5.42 -2.80 -3.36
C GLY A 73 -4.67 -3.05 -4.66
N GLU A 74 -5.38 -3.47 -5.70
CA GLU A 74 -4.79 -3.71 -7.02
C GLU A 74 -4.40 -2.41 -7.73
N LEU A 75 -5.16 -1.33 -7.49
CA LEU A 75 -4.86 -0.02 -8.05
C LEU A 75 -3.59 0.61 -7.47
N LEU A 76 -3.29 0.37 -6.19
CA LEU A 76 -2.09 0.90 -5.53
C LEU A 76 -0.89 -0.04 -5.60
N TYR A 77 -1.11 -1.32 -5.31
CA TYR A 77 -0.08 -2.33 -5.15
C TYR A 77 -0.52 -3.60 -5.89
N PRO A 78 -0.25 -3.71 -7.20
CA PRO A 78 -0.67 -4.86 -8.00
C PRO A 78 -0.20 -6.19 -7.40
N THR A 79 1.01 -6.21 -6.83
CA THR A 79 1.58 -7.36 -6.13
C THR A 79 0.98 -7.53 -4.72
N ILE A 80 0.48 -8.74 -4.41
CA ILE A 80 -0.15 -9.04 -3.12
C ILE A 80 0.81 -8.85 -1.93
N SER A 81 2.09 -9.19 -2.07
CA SER A 81 3.08 -8.99 -0.99
C SER A 81 3.18 -7.54 -0.54
N ASP A 82 3.04 -6.61 -1.49
CA ASP A 82 3.20 -5.18 -1.25
C ASP A 82 1.99 -4.63 -0.50
N ARG A 83 0.80 -5.18 -0.73
CA ARG A 83 -0.42 -4.87 0.04
C ARG A 83 -0.30 -5.26 1.53
N ILE A 84 0.58 -6.22 1.84
CA ILE A 84 0.85 -6.68 3.21
C ILE A 84 2.00 -5.87 3.82
N ALA A 85 3.08 -5.64 3.06
CA ALA A 85 4.25 -4.91 3.54
C ALA A 85 3.95 -3.42 3.76
N TYR A 86 3.18 -2.81 2.86
CA TYR A 86 2.90 -1.38 2.81
C TYR A 86 1.43 -1.04 3.05
N GLY A 87 0.62 -2.00 3.52
CA GLY A 87 -0.83 -1.84 3.69
C GLY A 87 -1.24 -0.75 4.69
N SER A 88 -0.30 -0.23 5.48
CA SER A 88 -0.50 0.91 6.38
C SER A 88 -0.39 2.27 5.69
N LEU A 89 0.37 2.37 4.59
CA LEU A 89 0.71 3.64 3.97
C LEU A 89 -0.52 4.40 3.45
N PRO A 90 -1.52 3.76 2.82
CA PRO A 90 -2.69 4.48 2.34
C PRO A 90 -3.51 5.13 3.46
N PHE A 91 -3.47 4.56 4.66
CA PHE A 91 -4.29 4.97 5.82
C PHE A 91 -3.52 5.79 6.86
N THR A 92 -2.23 6.02 6.66
CA THR A 92 -1.43 6.83 7.58
C THR A 92 -1.65 8.32 7.28
N ALA A 93 -1.93 9.10 8.32
CA ALA A 93 -2.10 10.54 8.20
C ALA A 93 -0.78 11.20 7.77
N ASN A 94 -0.83 11.98 6.71
CA ASN A 94 0.30 12.75 6.23
C ASN A 94 0.47 14.02 7.07
N GLN A 95 1.71 14.49 7.21
CA GLN A 95 1.96 15.82 7.81
C GLN A 95 1.63 16.94 6.82
N SER A 96 1.90 16.70 5.53
CA SER A 96 1.60 17.59 4.42
C SER A 96 1.26 16.77 3.17
N PHE A 97 0.48 17.37 2.28
CA PHE A 97 0.08 16.76 1.02
C PHE A 97 0.21 17.80 -0.09
N TYR A 98 0.84 17.45 -1.20
CA TYR A 98 1.00 18.33 -2.35
C TYR A 98 0.94 17.53 -3.65
N GLU A 99 0.20 18.05 -4.63
CA GLU A 99 0.17 17.49 -5.97
C GLU A 99 1.28 18.12 -6.82
N VAL A 100 2.09 17.28 -7.45
CA VAL A 100 3.08 17.72 -8.42
C VAL A 100 2.48 17.59 -9.82
N GLN A 101 1.98 18.70 -10.36
CA GLN A 101 1.34 18.75 -11.69
C GLN A 101 2.34 18.60 -12.85
N GLN A 102 3.61 18.98 -12.63
CA GLN A 102 4.66 18.94 -13.64
C GLN A 102 5.90 18.23 -13.09
N ALA A 103 5.89 16.91 -13.17
CA ALA A 103 7.04 16.07 -12.88
C ALA A 103 7.72 15.61 -14.17
N ARG A 104 9.06 15.58 -14.17
CA ARG A 104 9.84 14.84 -15.17
C ARG A 104 10.36 13.59 -14.50
N ILE A 105 9.98 12.43 -15.01
CA ILE A 105 10.35 11.13 -14.45
C ILE A 105 11.40 10.51 -15.35
N LEU A 106 12.53 10.12 -14.77
CA LEU A 106 13.54 9.29 -15.42
C LEU A 106 13.23 7.84 -15.08
N ILE A 107 13.03 7.02 -16.10
CA ILE A 107 12.82 5.58 -15.96
C ILE A 107 14.14 4.89 -16.27
N ILE A 108 14.60 4.04 -15.36
CA ILE A 108 15.83 3.27 -15.50
C ILE A 108 15.46 1.80 -15.39
N ASP A 109 15.84 1.00 -16.39
CA ASP A 109 15.81 -0.45 -16.27
C ASP A 109 16.84 -0.88 -15.22
N HIS A 110 16.36 -1.39 -14.09
CA HIS A 110 17.23 -1.80 -12.99
C HIS A 110 18.22 -2.93 -13.34
N THR A 111 17.94 -3.70 -14.40
CA THR A 111 18.79 -4.82 -14.83
C THR A 111 19.92 -4.40 -15.77
N THR A 112 19.67 -3.37 -16.59
CA THR A 112 20.61 -2.96 -17.65
C THR A 112 21.17 -1.55 -17.47
N GLY A 113 20.55 -0.72 -16.64
CA GLY A 113 20.85 0.72 -16.55
C GLY A 113 20.29 1.54 -17.71
N ASN A 114 19.61 0.93 -18.68
CA ASN A 114 19.03 1.62 -19.82
C ASN A 114 18.00 2.66 -19.34
N ASN A 115 18.17 3.89 -19.82
CA ASN A 115 17.37 5.04 -19.44
C ASN A 115 17.08 5.95 -20.63
N GLY A 116 17.15 5.41 -21.86
CA GLY A 116 16.93 6.17 -23.09
C GLY A 116 18.08 7.12 -23.44
N ASN A 117 19.31 6.76 -23.09
CA ASN A 117 20.54 7.54 -23.32
C ASN A 117 20.53 8.93 -22.67
N ILE A 118 19.81 9.12 -21.57
CA ILE A 118 19.79 10.38 -20.81
C ILE A 118 21.03 10.47 -19.88
N LEU A 119 21.41 9.34 -19.29
CA LEU A 119 22.58 9.16 -18.42
C LEU A 119 23.41 7.96 -18.89
N PRO A 120 24.74 7.93 -18.62
CA PRO A 120 25.55 6.72 -18.80
C PRO A 120 24.96 5.54 -18.02
N GLU A 121 24.86 4.37 -18.66
CA GLU A 121 24.21 3.18 -18.08
C GLU A 121 24.85 2.73 -16.76
N GLU A 122 26.19 2.75 -16.71
CA GLU A 122 27.01 2.44 -15.53
C GLU A 122 26.73 3.34 -14.33
N PHE A 123 26.30 4.58 -14.57
CA PHE A 123 25.89 5.52 -13.53
C PHE A 123 24.42 5.34 -13.18
N ALA A 124 23.56 5.18 -14.18
CA ALA A 124 22.13 5.04 -14.03
C ALA A 124 21.76 3.81 -13.20
N ILE A 125 22.48 2.69 -13.39
CA ILE A 125 22.24 1.48 -12.59
C ILE A 125 22.50 1.72 -11.09
N GLY A 126 23.44 2.60 -10.73
CA GLY A 126 23.68 2.97 -9.33
C GLY A 126 22.56 3.82 -8.69
N LEU A 127 21.60 4.32 -9.48
CA LEU A 127 20.47 5.11 -8.99
C LEU A 127 19.22 4.27 -8.68
N VAL A 128 19.22 2.99 -9.05
CA VAL A 128 18.12 2.08 -8.73
C VAL A 128 18.42 1.31 -7.44
N GLY A 129 17.43 1.22 -6.56
CA GLY A 129 17.50 0.37 -5.37
C GLY A 129 16.92 -1.01 -5.65
N ASP A 130 17.45 -2.04 -5.02
CA ASP A 130 16.99 -3.42 -5.22
C ASP A 130 15.74 -3.78 -4.40
N CYS A 131 15.24 -2.90 -3.52
CA CYS A 131 14.16 -3.16 -2.55
C CYS A 131 14.41 -4.34 -1.57
N TRP A 132 15.51 -5.10 -1.73
CA TRP A 132 15.95 -6.16 -0.81
C TRP A 132 16.85 -5.62 0.31
N GLY A 133 17.30 -4.37 0.20
CA GLY A 133 18.22 -3.79 1.16
C GLY A 133 19.59 -4.46 1.15
N LYS A 134 19.94 -5.15 0.06
CA LYS A 134 21.29 -5.68 -0.11
C LYS A 134 22.14 -4.54 -0.63
N VAL A 135 22.75 -3.83 0.31
CA VAL A 135 23.91 -3.01 -0.03
C VAL A 135 25.00 -4.00 -0.39
N SER A 136 25.32 -4.09 -1.68
CA SER A 136 26.55 -4.76 -2.10
C SER A 136 27.72 -4.15 -1.30
N PRO A 137 28.59 -4.96 -0.68
CA PRO A 137 29.80 -4.44 -0.06
C PRO A 137 30.76 -3.82 -1.09
N ASP A 138 30.54 -4.08 -2.38
CA ASP A 138 31.22 -3.42 -3.48
C ASP A 138 30.36 -2.24 -3.99
N PRO A 139 30.84 -0.98 -3.85
CA PRO A 139 30.11 0.22 -4.28
C PRO A 139 29.88 0.30 -5.80
N PHE A 140 30.45 -0.63 -6.59
CA PHE A 140 30.30 -0.69 -8.04
C PHE A 140 29.45 -1.86 -8.54
N VAL A 141 28.83 -2.63 -7.63
CA VAL A 141 27.96 -3.76 -8.00
C VAL A 141 26.58 -3.53 -7.42
N THR A 142 25.56 -3.46 -8.28
CA THR A 142 24.16 -3.57 -7.87
C THR A 142 23.74 -5.05 -7.90
N THR A 143 23.04 -5.50 -6.86
CA THR A 143 22.43 -6.84 -6.79
C THR A 143 21.06 -6.91 -7.44
#